data_AF-A0ABD6TCL1-F1
#
_entry.id   AF-A0ABD6TCL1-F1
#
_cell.length_a   1.000
_cell.length_b   1.000
_cell.length_c   1.000
_cell.angle_alpha   90.00
_cell.angle_beta   90.00
_cell.angle_gamma   90.00
#
_symmetry.space_group_name_H-M   'P 1'
#
loop_
_entity.id
_entity.type
_entity.pdbx_description
1 polymer ?
#
loop_
_entity_poly.entity_id
_entity_poly.type
_entity_poly.pdbx_seq_one_letter_code
_entity_poly.pdbx_strand_id
1 'polypeptide(L)' 'MRTWNREGYKVVEIDFDFDLHAFEVIKDEELIATITPNTIEDMQQIIVDLDNGEDVNGWEDGMGNTISFEVE' A
#
# COMPACT_ATOMS: atom_id res chain seq x y z
N MET A 1 1.99 12.49 5.50
CA MET A 1 2.09 11.06 5.16
C MET A 1 1.74 10.21 6.36
N ARG A 2 0.96 9.18 6.09
CA ARG A 2 0.41 8.23 7.05
C ARG A 2 1.24 6.94 7.07
N THR A 3 1.05 6.17 8.13
CA THR A 3 1.60 4.83 8.26
C THR A 3 0.57 3.92 8.89
N TRP A 4 0.29 2.80 8.24
CA TRP A 4 -0.60 1.76 8.74
C TRP A 4 0.25 0.58 9.21
N ASN A 5 0.11 0.22 10.48
CA ASN A 5 0.79 -0.94 11.03
C ASN A 5 -0.18 -2.13 11.02
N ARG A 6 0.31 -3.28 10.59
CA ARG A 6 -0.40 -4.55 10.55
C ARG A 6 0.41 -5.59 11.33
N GLU A 7 -0.20 -6.73 11.62
CA GLU A 7 0.55 -7.85 12.19
C GLU A 7 1.50 -8.39 11.11
N GLY A 8 2.80 -8.22 11.30
CA GLY A 8 3.85 -8.73 10.40
C GLY A 8 4.30 -7.80 9.26
N TYR A 9 3.67 -6.65 9.04
CA TYR A 9 4.13 -5.65 8.05
C TYR A 9 3.59 -4.25 8.34
N LYS A 10 4.06 -3.25 7.62
CA LYS A 10 3.54 -1.88 7.64
C LYS A 10 3.37 -1.33 6.23
N VAL A 11 2.44 -0.42 6.07
CA VAL A 11 2.23 0.35 4.83
C VAL A 11 2.58 1.80 5.10
N VAL A 12 3.43 2.40 4.29
CA VAL A 12 3.89 3.79 4.42
C VAL A 12 3.46 4.59 3.20
N GLU A 13 2.74 5.68 3.42
CA GLU A 13 2.41 6.64 2.37
C GLU A 13 3.66 7.47 2.01
N ILE A 14 3.99 7.56 0.73
CA ILE A 14 5.13 8.32 0.19
C ILE A 14 4.70 9.24 -0.96
N ASP A 15 5.47 10.29 -1.21
CA ASP A 15 5.22 11.21 -2.33
C ASP A 15 5.48 10.45 -3.62
N PHE A 16 4.65 10.68 -4.64
CA PHE A 16 4.81 10.04 -5.93
C PHE A 16 4.79 11.04 -7.10
N ASP A 17 3.62 11.47 -7.56
CA ASP A 17 3.47 12.34 -8.73
C ASP A 17 2.40 13.42 -8.53
N PHE A 18 2.82 14.68 -8.52
CA PHE A 18 1.99 15.85 -8.20
C PHE A 18 1.21 15.67 -6.88
N ASP A 19 -0.10 15.46 -6.97
CA ASP A 19 -1.01 15.26 -5.84
C ASP A 19 -1.24 13.76 -5.53
N LEU A 20 -0.63 12.85 -6.29
CA LEU A 20 -0.68 11.40 -6.04
C LEU A 20 0.44 10.98 -5.10
N HIS A 21 0.07 10.09 -4.18
CA HIS A 21 0.96 9.39 -3.28
C HIS A 21 0.98 7.90 -3.63
N ALA A 22 2.09 7.25 -3.34
CA ALA A 22 2.24 5.79 -3.42
C ALA A 22 2.30 5.18 -2.01
N PHE A 23 2.15 3.86 -1.93
CA PHE A 23 2.11 3.15 -0.65
C PHE A 23 3.11 2.01 -0.64
N GLU A 24 4.16 2.15 0.16
CA GLU A 24 5.19 1.11 0.33
C GLU A 24 4.76 0.09 1.37
N VAL A 25 4.69 -1.18 0.96
CA VAL A 25 4.44 -2.32 1.84
C VAL A 25 5.79 -2.85 2.30
N ILE A 26 6.08 -2.69 3.58
CA ILE A 26 7.37 -3.04 4.20
C ILE A 26 7.16 -4.14 5.22
N LYS A 27 7.85 -5.25 5.06
CA LYS A 27 7.89 -6.39 6.00
C LYS A 27 9.33 -6.66 6.39
N ASP A 28 9.60 -6.85 7.69
CA ASP A 28 10.95 -7.14 8.20
C ASP A 28 12.04 -6.18 7.70
N GLU A 29 11.70 -4.89 7.57
CA GLU A 29 12.56 -3.83 7.02
C GLU A 29 12.85 -3.94 5.51
N GLU A 30 12.25 -4.90 4.81
CA GLU A 30 12.32 -5.07 3.36
C GLU A 30 11.07 -4.51 2.65
N LEU A 31 11.30 -3.81 1.53
CA LEU A 31 10.22 -3.37 0.66
C LEU A 31 9.70 -4.57 -0.15
N ILE A 32 8.43 -4.92 0.07
CA ILE A 32 7.77 -6.04 -0.61
C ILE A 32 7.10 -5.58 -1.90
N ALA A 33 6.38 -4.47 -1.84
CA ALA A 33 5.66 -3.90 -2.97
C ALA A 33 5.43 -2.40 -2.79
N THR A 34 5.19 -1.70 -3.90
CA THR A 34 4.78 -0.30 -3.90
C THR A 34 3.46 -0.20 -4.66
N ILE A 35 2.38 0.14 -3.96
CA ILE A 35 1.08 0.36 -4.58
C ILE A 35 1.07 1.76 -5.20
N THR A 36 0.82 1.82 -6.50
CA THR A 36 0.80 3.06 -7.29
C THR A 36 -0.61 3.33 -7.80
N PRO A 37 -1.37 4.26 -7.19
CA PRO A 37 -2.69 4.59 -7.68
C PRO A 37 -2.61 5.30 -9.03
N ASN A 38 -3.55 4.98 -9.94
CA ASN A 38 -3.64 5.61 -11.25
C ASN A 38 -4.34 6.98 -11.18
N THR A 39 -5.21 7.19 -10.17
CA THR A 39 -6.00 8.41 -9.99
C THR A 39 -6.09 8.83 -8.52
N ILE A 40 -6.50 10.08 -8.28
CA ILE A 40 -6.74 10.58 -6.91
C ILE A 40 -7.86 9.78 -6.23
N GLU A 41 -8.86 9.34 -7.00
CA GLU A 41 -9.96 8.51 -6.48
C GLU A 41 -9.44 7.15 -6.00
N ASP A 42 -8.58 6.49 -6.78
CA ASP A 42 -7.94 5.23 -6.38
C ASP A 42 -7.09 5.39 -5.12
N MET A 43 -6.33 6.49 -5.03
CA MET A 43 -5.54 6.82 -3.85
C MET A 43 -6.41 6.99 -2.60
N GLN A 44 -7.54 7.70 -2.71
CA GLN A 44 -8.48 7.88 -1.59
C GLN A 44 -9.13 6.55 -1.18
N GLN A 45 -9.45 5.69 -2.15
CA GLN A 45 -10.01 4.36 -1.87
C GLN A 45 -9.02 3.49 -1.10
N ILE A 46 -7.76 3.44 -1.55
CA ILE A 46 -6.67 2.74 -0.84
C ILE A 46 -6.55 3.25 0.60
N ILE A 47 -6.57 4.57 0.81
CA ILE A 47 -6.50 5.16 2.15
C ILE A 47 -7.68 4.73 3.01
N VAL A 48 -8.90 4.72 2.47
CA VAL A 48 -10.11 4.29 3.19
C VAL A 48 -10.02 2.81 3.57
N ASP A 49 -9.59 1.95 2.65
CA ASP A 49 -9.45 0.52 2.91
C ASP A 49 -8.37 0.25 3.96
N LEU A 50 -7.25 0.96 3.90
CA LEU A 50 -6.21 0.91 4.92
C LEU A 50 -6.67 1.45 6.28
N ASP A 51 -7.45 2.53 6.31
CA ASP A 51 -8.04 3.08 7.54
C ASP A 51 -9.09 2.11 8.16
N ASN A 52 -9.80 1.34 7.33
CA ASN A 52 -10.75 0.31 7.75
C ASN A 52 -10.08 -0.98 8.26
N GLY A 53 -8.77 -1.11 8.07
CA GLY A 53 -8.02 -2.29 8.51
C GLY A 53 -7.91 -3.40 7.46
N GLU A 54 -8.24 -3.13 6.20
CA GLU A 54 -8.09 -4.11 5.12
C GLU A 54 -6.61 -4.51 4.94
N ASP A 55 -6.42 -5.74 4.45
CA ASP A 55 -5.12 -6.32 4.16
C ASP A 55 -4.76 -6.12 2.68
N VAL A 56 -3.51 -5.77 2.41
CA VAL A 56 -3.04 -5.49 1.05
C VAL A 56 -2.62 -6.75 0.28
N ASN A 57 -2.55 -7.91 0.94
CA ASN A 57 -2.25 -9.18 0.30
C ASN A 57 -3.38 -9.56 -0.66
N GLY A 58 -3.03 -9.78 -1.93
CA GLY A 58 -3.97 -10.00 -3.03
C GLY A 58 -4.38 -8.74 -3.78
N TRP A 59 -3.93 -7.54 -3.39
CA TRP A 59 -4.20 -6.31 -4.14
C TRP A 59 -3.31 -6.19 -5.38
N GLU A 60 -3.76 -5.42 -6.37
CA GLU A 60 -2.92 -5.01 -7.51
C GLU A 60 -2.05 -3.79 -7.13
N ASP A 61 -0.77 -3.81 -7.48
CA ASP A 61 0.19 -2.74 -7.18
C ASP A 61 0.10 -1.52 -8.12
N GLY A 62 -0.84 -1.53 -9.08
CA GLY A 62 -0.99 -0.50 -10.12
C GLY A 62 -0.03 -0.65 -11.31
N MET A 63 0.89 -1.62 -11.27
CA MET A 63 1.74 -2.03 -12.38
C MET A 63 1.30 -3.37 -12.99
N GLY A 64 0.15 -3.89 -12.58
CA GLY A 64 -0.40 -5.18 -13.01
C GLY A 64 0.19 -6.38 -12.26
N ASN A 65 0.89 -6.18 -11.15
CA ASN A 65 1.32 -7.28 -10.28
C ASN A 65 0.38 -7.41 -9.07
N THR A 66 0.14 -8.64 -8.66
CA THR A 66 -0.60 -8.93 -7.43
C THR A 66 0.37 -9.04 -6.26
N ILE A 67 0.11 -8.28 -5.20
CA ILE A 67 0.88 -8.33 -3.97
C ILE A 67 0.65 -9.69 -3.30
N SER A 68 1.73 -10.40 -2.99
CA SER A 68 1.65 -11.65 -2.25
C SER A 68 2.87 -11.84 -1.37
N PHE A 69 2.64 -12.12 -0.09
CA PHE A 69 3.65 -12.45 0.89
C PHE A 69 3.04 -13.36 1.97
N GLU A 70 3.87 -14.15 2.63
CA GLU A 70 3.45 -14.93 3.79
C GLU A 70 3.40 -14.03 5.02
N VAL A 71 2.31 -14.06 5.78
CA VAL A 71 2.21 -13.50 7.14
C VAL A 71 2.27 -14.68 8.10
N GLU A 72 3.28 -14.67 8.98
CA GLU A 72 3.48 -15.73 9.99
C GLU A 72 2.58 -15.55 11.21
#